data_AF-A0A377D794-F1
#
_entry.id   AF-A0A377D794-F1
#
_cell.length_a   1.000
_cell.length_b   1.000
_cell.length_c   1.000
_cell.angle_alpha   90.00
_cell.angle_beta   90.00
_cell.angle_gamma   90.00
#
_symmetry.space_group_name_H-M   'P 1'
#
loop_
_entity.id
_entity.type
_entity.pdbx_description
1 polymer ?
#
loop_
_entity_poly.entity_id
_entity_poly.type
_entity_poly.pdbx_seq_one_letter_code
_entity_poly.pdbx_strand_id
1 'polypeptide(L)' 'MNGRKLIRLFLKNCVWGNLPKRHALIMPQVIARLAEQGAQGVIFGCTEIGLLVPEERSVLPVFDTAAIHAEDAVAFMLS' A
#
# COMPACT_ATOMS: atom_id res chain seq x y z
N MET A 1 17.23 3.90 19.83
CA MET A 1 16.40 2.79 19.32
C MET A 1 15.00 3.31 19.05
N ASN A 2 14.65 3.57 17.77
CA ASN A 2 13.30 3.56 17.18
C ASN A 2 13.29 4.40 15.90
N GLY A 3 13.94 3.88 14.85
CA GLY A 3 13.74 4.40 13.50
C GLY A 3 12.49 3.74 12.94
N ARG A 4 11.42 4.52 12.72
CA ARG A 4 10.18 4.01 12.13
C ARG A 4 10.45 3.45 10.73
N LYS A 5 10.51 2.12 10.58
CA LYS A 5 10.79 1.48 9.28
C LYS A 5 9.47 1.30 8.51
N LEU A 6 9.15 2.29 7.69
CA LEU A 6 8.08 2.21 6.70
C LEU A 6 8.66 1.69 5.39
N ILE A 7 7.97 0.73 4.76
CA ILE A 7 8.40 0.17 3.48
C ILE A 7 7.39 0.49 2.40
N ARG A 8 7.87 1.05 1.29
CA ARG A 8 7.05 1.42 0.14
C ARG A 8 7.00 0.28 -0.86
N LEU A 9 5.80 -0.28 -1.09
CA LEU A 9 5.58 -1.21 -2.18
C LEU A 9 5.27 -0.44 -3.47
N PHE A 10 5.91 -0.88 -4.55
CA PHE A 10 5.63 -0.43 -5.91
C PHE A 10 5.29 -1.63 -6.79
N LEU A 11 4.21 -1.51 -7.57
CA LEU A 11 3.93 -2.44 -8.66
C LEU A 11 4.68 -1.97 -9.91
N LYS A 12 5.64 -2.77 -10.37
CA LYS A 12 6.49 -2.40 -11.51
C LYS A 12 5.78 -2.49 -12.87
N ASN A 13 4.63 -3.16 -12.98
CA ASN A 13 4.05 -3.58 -14.28
C ASN A 13 2.56 -3.22 -14.50
N CYS A 14 2.03 -2.15 -13.89
CA CYS A 14 0.60 -1.78 -14.04
C CYS A 14 0.27 -0.91 -15.27
N VAL A 15 1.25 -0.54 -16.10
CA VAL A 15 1.15 0.52 -17.14
C VAL A 15 0.11 0.23 -18.25
N TRP A 16 -0.50 -0.96 -18.30
CA TRP A 16 -1.40 -1.38 -19.40
C TRP A 16 -2.77 -1.94 -18.95
N GLY A 17 -3.24 -1.64 -17.74
CA GLY A 17 -4.57 -2.09 -17.28
C GLY A 17 -4.72 -3.60 -17.08
N ASN A 18 -3.66 -4.37 -17.31
CA ASN A 18 -3.58 -5.76 -16.90
C ASN A 18 -3.18 -5.77 -15.42
N LEU A 19 -4.16 -6.03 -14.54
CA LEU A 19 -3.98 -6.24 -13.11
C LEU A 19 -4.08 -7.75 -12.83
N PRO A 20 -2.97 -8.51 -12.89
CA PRO A 20 -3.04 -9.94 -12.67
C PRO A 20 -3.52 -10.21 -11.25
N LYS A 21 -4.64 -10.93 -11.11
CA LYS A 21 -5.19 -11.40 -9.82
C LYS A 21 -4.14 -12.12 -8.96
N ARG A 22 -3.09 -12.67 -9.57
CA ARG A 22 -1.93 -13.26 -8.91
C ARG A 22 -1.22 -12.27 -7.96
N HIS A 23 -1.14 -10.98 -8.28
CA HIS A 23 -0.50 -9.99 -7.41
C HIS A 23 -1.27 -9.78 -6.09
N ALA A 24 -2.60 -9.84 -6.13
CA ALA A 24 -3.43 -9.75 -4.92
C ALA A 24 -3.17 -10.90 -3.92
N LEU A 25 -2.75 -12.07 -4.41
CA LEU A 25 -2.39 -13.21 -3.58
C LEU A 25 -0.95 -13.12 -3.02
N ILE A 26 -0.05 -12.48 -3.76
CA ILE A 26 1.38 -12.38 -3.40
C ILE A 26 1.63 -11.22 -2.42
N MET A 27 0.90 -10.12 -2.56
CA MET A 27 1.13 -8.92 -1.74
C MET A 27 1.02 -9.15 -0.23
N PRO A 28 0.00 -9.83 0.31
CA PRO A 28 -0.05 -10.14 1.74
C PRO A 28 1.16 -10.94 2.22
N GLN A 29 1.69 -11.85 1.39
CA GLN A 29 2.88 -12.64 1.71
C GLN A 29 4.15 -11.76 1.75
N VAL A 30 4.26 -10.82 0.81
CA VAL A 30 5.35 -9.83 0.80
C VAL A 30 5.26 -8.96 2.05
N ILE A 31 4.08 -8.45 2.40
CA ILE A 31 3.87 -7.63 3.59
C ILE A 31 4.23 -8.41 4.86
N ALA A 32 3.84 -9.68 4.98
CA ALA A 32 4.21 -10.53 6.10
C ALA A 32 5.74 -10.70 6.22
N ARG A 33 6.42 -10.97 5.11
CA ARG A 33 7.89 -11.06 5.10
C ARG A 33 8.57 -9.73 5.47
N LEU A 34 7.99 -8.60 5.07
CA LEU A 34 8.49 -7.28 5.44
C LEU A 34 8.24 -6.99 6.92
N ALA A 35 7.13 -7.47 7.49
CA ALA A 35 6.86 -7.40 8.92
C ALA A 35 7.92 -8.15 9.74
N GLU A 36 8.31 -9.35 9.30
CA GLU A 36 9.41 -10.12 9.91
C GLU A 36 10.76 -9.38 9.86
N GLN A 37 10.97 -8.53 8.86
CA GLN A 37 12.15 -7.67 8.73
C GLN A 37 12.10 -6.40 9.61
N GLY A 38 11.04 -6.26 10.42
CA GLY A 38 10.83 -5.12 11.33
C GLY A 38 10.18 -3.92 10.66
N ALA A 39 9.45 -4.11 9.55
CA ALA A 39 8.60 -3.06 9.01
C ALA A 39 7.44 -2.79 9.97
N GLN A 40 7.17 -1.50 10.22
CA GLN A 40 6.10 -1.06 11.12
C GLN A 40 4.86 -0.58 10.36
N GLY A 41 4.94 -0.53 9.03
CA GLY A 41 3.87 -0.12 8.16
C GLY A 41 4.26 -0.27 6.71
N VAL A 42 3.25 -0.33 5.85
CA VAL A 42 3.39 -0.50 4.41
C VAL A 42 2.75 0.68 3.68
N ILE A 43 3.47 1.27 2.74
CA ILE A 43 2.95 2.36 1.90
C ILE A 43 2.60 1.78 0.53
N PHE A 44 1.34 1.93 0.12
CA PHE A 44 0.89 1.60 -1.24
C PHE A 44 1.33 2.73 -2.18
N GLY A 45 2.45 2.50 -2.86
CA GLY A 45 3.11 3.51 -3.70
C GLY A 45 2.53 3.68 -5.10
N CYS A 46 1.55 2.88 -5.48
CA CYS A 46 0.81 2.94 -6.74
C CYS A 46 -0.69 2.95 -6.42
N THR A 47 -1.47 3.78 -7.10
CA THR A 47 -2.91 3.98 -6.83
C THR A 47 -3.75 2.72 -7.09
N GLU A 48 -3.22 1.79 -7.88
CA GLU A 48 -3.88 0.54 -8.23
C GLU A 48 -3.75 -0.54 -7.15
N ILE A 49 -2.86 -0.35 -6.17
CA ILE A 49 -2.61 -1.36 -5.12
C ILE A 49 -3.80 -1.47 -4.17
N GLY A 50 -4.40 -0.33 -3.78
CA GLY A 50 -5.61 -0.30 -2.96
C GLY A 50 -6.79 -1.01 -3.62
N LEU A 51 -6.83 -1.08 -4.96
CA LEU A 51 -7.85 -1.81 -5.71
C LEU A 51 -7.64 -3.34 -5.69
N LEU A 52 -6.41 -3.80 -5.48
CA LEU A 52 -6.05 -5.22 -5.50
C LEU A 52 -6.01 -5.85 -4.11
N VAL A 53 -5.60 -5.09 -3.10
CA VAL A 53 -5.35 -5.59 -1.75
C VAL A 53 -6.14 -4.73 -0.76
N PRO A 54 -7.24 -5.27 -0.21
CA PRO A 54 -7.96 -4.63 0.88
C PRO A 54 -7.02 -4.45 2.09
N GLU A 55 -7.14 -3.33 2.78
CA GLU A 55 -6.31 -3.02 3.96
C GLU A 55 -6.44 -4.09 5.05
N GLU A 56 -7.61 -4.73 5.16
CA GLU A 56 -7.91 -5.76 6.15
C GLU A 56 -7.12 -7.05 5.94
N ARG A 57 -6.54 -7.24 4.74
CA ARG A 57 -5.67 -8.39 4.44
C ARG A 57 -4.21 -8.13 4.78
N SER A 58 -3.86 -6.93 5.22
CA SER A 58 -2.51 -6.57 5.61
C SER A 58 -2.28 -6.84 7.10
N VAL A 59 -1.16 -7.49 7.43
CA VAL A 59 -0.71 -7.69 8.83
C VAL A 59 -0.04 -6.45 9.42
N LEU A 60 0.22 -5.43 8.59
CA LEU A 60 0.80 -4.15 8.98
C LEU A 60 -0.16 -3.00 8.66
N PRO A 61 -0.09 -1.87 9.40
CA PRO A 61 -0.79 -0.65 9.02
C PRO A 61 -0.49 -0.26 7.58
N VAL A 62 -1.54 -0.07 6.78
CA VAL A 62 -1.46 0.34 5.39
C VAL A 62 -1.61 1.85 5.28
N PHE A 63 -0.78 2.46 4.45
CA PHE A 63 -0.90 3.86 4.05
C PHE A 63 -1.20 3.89 2.55
N ASP A 64 -2.48 3.98 2.20
CA ASP A 64 -2.91 4.17 0.82
C ASP A 64 -2.72 5.63 0.41
N THR A 65 -1.67 5.88 -0.37
CA THR A 65 -1.35 7.23 -0.84
C THR A 65 -2.45 7.84 -1.71
N ALA A 66 -3.24 7.04 -2.42
CA ALA A 66 -4.35 7.52 -3.22
C ALA A 66 -5.50 8.01 -2.35
N ALA A 67 -5.88 7.22 -1.34
CA ALA A 67 -6.92 7.61 -0.38
C ALA A 67 -6.50 8.84 0.42
N ILE A 68 -5.28 8.85 0.96
CA ILE A 68 -4.72 9.97 1.72
C ILE A 68 -4.70 11.26 0.87
N HIS A 69 -4.26 11.18 -0.39
CA HIS A 69 -4.28 12.35 -1.27
C HIS A 69 -5.70 12.81 -1.64
N ALA A 70 -6.65 11.88 -1.80
CA ALA A 70 -8.03 12.24 -2.09
C ALA A 70 -8.69 12.95 -0.91
N GLU A 71 -8.47 12.47 0.31
CA GLU A 71 -8.95 13.10 1.55
C GLU A 71 -8.37 14.52 1.72
N ASP A 72 -7.07 14.68 1.50
CA ASP A 72 -6.40 15.99 1.59
C ASP A 72 -6.92 16.96 0.53
N ALA A 73 -7.14 16.48 -0.71
CA ALA A 73 -7.74 17.29 -1.77
C ALA A 73 -9.16 17.77 -1.39
N VAL A 74 -9.99 16.90 -0.81
CA VAL A 74 -11.33 17.28 -0.35
C VAL A 74 -11.25 18.29 0.79
N ALA A 75 -10.37 18.09 1.76
CA ALA A 75 -10.19 19.01 2.88
C ALA A 75 -9.75 20.40 2.39
N PHE A 76 -8.80 20.45 1.45
CA PHE A 76 -8.34 21.69 0.82
C PHE A 76 -9.46 22.42 0.05
N MET A 77 -10.34 21.69 -0.62
CA MET A 77 -11.46 22.29 -1.36
C MET A 77 -12.56 22.87 -0.44
N LEU A 78 -12.61 22.44 0.82
CA LEU A 78 -13.63 22.84 1.80
C LEU A 78 -13.13 23.84 2.85
N SER A 79 -11.85 24.20 2.82
CA SER A 79 -11.21 25.21 3.69
C SER A 79 -11.25 26.60 3.08
#